data_AF-A0A941S7K3-F1
#
_entry.id   AF-A0A941S7K3-F1
#
_cell.length_a   1.000
_cell.length_b   1.000
_cell.length_c   1.000
_cell.angle_alpha   90.00
_cell.angle_beta   90.00
_cell.angle_gamma   90.00
#
_symmetry.space_group_name_H-M   'P 1'
#
loop_
_entity.id
_entity.type
_entity.pdbx_description
1 polymer ?
#
loop_
_entity_poly.entity_id
_entity_poly.type
_entity_poly.pdbx_seq_one_letter_code
_entity_poly.pdbx_strand_id
1 'polypeptide(L)' 'MKIAQIAPLVESVPPRLYGGTERVVSWLTEELVAQGHEVTLFASGDSRTSAKLEAVV' A
#
# COMPACT_ATOMS: atom_id res chain seq x y z
N MET A 1 5.77 -8.68 -12.39
CA MET A 1 6.47 -7.40 -12.71
C MET A 1 7.03 -6.80 -11.43
N LYS A 2 7.96 -5.81 -11.51
CA LYS A 2 8.35 -4.98 -10.35
C LYS A 2 7.53 -3.70 -10.36
N ILE A 3 6.78 -3.41 -9.29
CA ILE A 3 5.83 -2.30 -9.21
C ILE A 3 6.10 -1.49 -7.94
N ALA A 4 6.21 -0.17 -8.07
CA ALA A 4 6.21 0.76 -6.95
C ALA A 4 4.82 1.38 -6.81
N GLN A 5 4.18 1.18 -5.66
CA GLN A 5 2.94 1.86 -5.27
C GLN A 5 3.27 2.98 -4.29
N ILE A 6 2.85 4.20 -4.59
CA ILE A 6 3.10 5.37 -3.76
C ILE A 6 1.75 5.82 -3.20
N ALA A 7 1.57 5.64 -1.89
CA ALA A 7 0.35 6.05 -1.20
C ALA A 7 0.45 7.50 -0.71
N PRO A 8 -0.69 8.21 -0.56
CA PRO A 8 -0.71 9.46 0.19
C PRO A 8 -0.26 9.25 1.64
N LEU A 9 0.36 10.28 2.23
CA LEU A 9 1.02 10.19 3.55
C LEU A 9 0.11 10.51 4.74
N VAL A 10 -1.19 10.72 4.50
CA VAL A 10 -2.12 11.29 5.50
C VAL A 10 -2.67 10.22 6.44
N GLU A 11 -2.82 8.99 5.96
CA GLU A 11 -3.41 7.87 6.70
C GLU A 11 -2.74 6.56 6.29
N SER A 12 -2.83 5.55 7.15
CA SER A 12 -2.30 4.21 6.90
C SER A 12 -2.95 3.53 5.70
N VAL A 13 -2.24 2.56 5.11
CA VAL A 13 -2.77 1.67 4.06
C VAL A 13 -2.85 0.24 4.62
N PRO A 14 -4.05 -0.35 4.79
CA PRO A 14 -5.38 0.26 4.63
C PRO A 14 -5.69 1.29 5.74
N PRO A 15 -6.59 2.24 5.47
CA PRO A 15 -6.90 3.32 6.39
C PRO A 15 -7.71 2.84 7.58
N ARG A 16 -7.43 3.39 8.76
CA ARG A 16 -8.24 3.16 9.96
C ARG A 16 -9.53 3.98 9.95
N LEU A 17 -9.47 5.18 9.39
CA LEU A 17 -10.56 6.14 9.34
C LEU A 17 -10.99 6.42 7.89
N TYR A 18 -11.12 7.70 7.54
CA TYR A 18 -11.50 8.14 6.21
C TYR A 18 -10.26 8.20 5.30
N GLY A 19 -10.12 7.22 4.42
CA GLY A 19 -9.08 7.17 3.39
C GLY A 19 -9.59 6.47 2.13
N GLY A 20 -10.29 7.19 1.25
CA GLY A 20 -10.83 6.60 0.03
C GLY A 20 -9.72 6.07 -0.88
N THR A 21 -8.67 6.87 -1.06
CA THR A 21 -7.52 6.54 -1.89
C THR A 21 -6.70 5.41 -1.27
N GLU A 22 -6.40 5.48 0.02
CA GLU A 22 -5.63 4.48 0.75
C GLU A 22 -6.32 3.11 0.71
N ARG A 23 -7.64 3.08 0.75
CA ARG A 23 -8.42 1.84 0.61
C ARG A 23 -8.26 1.23 -0.79
N VAL A 24 -8.33 2.04 -1.85
CA VAL A 24 -8.11 1.58 -3.22
C VAL A 24 -6.67 1.11 -3.42
N VAL A 25 -5.69 1.84 -2.89
CA VAL A 25 -4.28 1.46 -2.92
C VAL A 25 -4.08 0.11 -2.21
N SER A 26 -4.72 -0.11 -1.06
CA SER A 26 -4.66 -1.39 -0.35
C SER A 26 -5.19 -2.53 -1.23
N TRP A 27 -6.41 -2.41 -1.77
CA TRP A 27 -6.99 -3.47 -2.63
C TRP A 27 -6.13 -3.77 -3.85
N LEU A 28 -5.67 -2.73 -4.55
CA LEU A 28 -4.83 -2.88 -5.73
C LEU A 28 -3.48 -3.53 -5.39
N THR A 29 -2.87 -3.11 -4.28
CA THR A 29 -1.58 -3.65 -3.83
C THR A 29 -1.69 -5.14 -3.52
N GLU A 30 -2.68 -5.54 -2.72
CA GLU A 30 -2.85 -6.94 -2.34
C GLU A 30 -3.18 -7.82 -3.55
N GLU A 31 -4.03 -7.35 -4.47
CA GLU A 31 -4.36 -8.12 -5.68
C GLU A 31 -3.16 -8.26 -6.64
N LEU A 32 -2.35 -7.21 -6.80
CA LEU A 32 -1.11 -7.30 -7.59
C LEU A 32 -0.11 -8.27 -6.97
N VAL A 33 -0.01 -8.31 -5.63
CA VAL A 33 0.81 -9.32 -4.95
C VAL A 33 0.24 -10.73 -5.17
N ALA A 34 -1.07 -10.91 -5.05
CA ALA A 34 -1.73 -12.20 -5.27
C ALA A 34 -1.54 -12.74 -6.69
N GLN A 35 -1.46 -11.86 -7.69
CA GLN A 35 -1.14 -12.20 -9.08
C GLN A 35 0.36 -12.49 -9.32
N GLY A 36 1.20 -12.46 -8.28
CA GLY A 36 2.62 -12.82 -8.34
C GLY A 36 3.55 -11.66 -8.75
N HIS A 37 3.12 -10.41 -8.62
CA HIS A 37 3.98 -9.25 -8.85
C HIS A 37 4.83 -8.93 -7.61
N GLU A 38 6.05 -8.44 -7.84
CA GLU A 38 6.91 -7.91 -6.79
C GLU A 38 6.54 -6.45 -6.56
N VAL A 39 5.76 -6.19 -5.51
CA VAL A 39 5.26 -4.85 -5.19
C VAL A 39 6.02 -4.28 -3.99
N THR A 40 6.45 -3.02 -4.11
CA THR A 40 6.88 -2.20 -2.97
C THR A 40 5.86 -1.09 -2.75
N LEU A 41 5.29 -1.02 -1.55
CA LEU A 41 4.40 0.04 -1.11
C LEU A 41 5.19 1.08 -0.33
N PHE A 42 5.21 2.31 -0.82
CA PHE A 42 5.74 3.48 -0.11
C PHE A 42 4.57 4.17 0.59
N ALA A 43 4.52 4.06 1.92
CA ALA A 43 3.41 4.55 2.74
C ALA A 43 3.86 4.88 4.17
N SER A 44 2.93 5.24 5.05
CA SER A 44 3.21 5.41 6.49
C SER A 44 3.72 4.12 7.11
N GLY A 45 4.60 4.24 8.12
CA GLY A 45 5.19 3.08 8.79
C GLY A 45 4.19 2.15 9.51
N ASP A 46 2.97 2.60 9.77
CA ASP A 46 1.90 1.81 10.38
C ASP A 46 0.95 1.13 9.37
N SER A 47 1.28 1.19 8.08
CA SER A 47 0.58 0.48 7.02
C SER A 47 0.74 -1.05 7.14
N ARG A 48 -0.26 -1.80 6.72
CA ARG A 48 -0.30 -3.28 6.75
C ARG A 48 -0.57 -3.82 5.35
N THR A 49 0.40 -4.51 4.79
CA THR A 49 0.34 -5.06 3.43
C THR A 49 1.13 -6.35 3.32
N SER A 50 0.79 -7.21 2.35
CA SER A 50 1.60 -8.36 1.96
C SER A 50 2.78 -7.99 1.04
N ALA A 51 2.77 -6.77 0.48
CA ALA A 51 3.87 -6.22 -0.30
C ALA A 51 5.08 -5.86 0.59
N LYS A 52 6.22 -5.52 -0.02
CA LYS A 52 7.31 -4.90 0.72
C LYS A 52 6.88 -3.50 1.14
N LEU A 53 6.82 -3.21 2.44
CA LEU A 53 6.59 -1.86 2.94
C LEU A 53 7.92 -1.10 3.02
N GLU A 54 7.97 0.08 2.40
CA GLU A 54 9.03 1.08 2.58
C GLU A 54 8.41 2.30 3.26
N ALA A 55 8.67 2.46 4.56
CA ALA A 55 8.13 3.56 5.33
C ALA A 55 8.79 4.88 4.90
N VAL A 56 7.97 5.85 4.50
CA VAL A 56 8.43 7.19 4.06
C VAL A 56 8.03 8.31 5.03
N VAL A 57 7.21 7.99 6.04
CA VAL A 57 6.84 8.82 7.20
C VAL A 57 6.61 7.94 8.41
#